data_AF-A0A0M0JZZ6-F1
#
_entry.id   AF-A0A0M0JZZ6-F1
#
_cell.length_a   1.000
_cell.length_b   1.000
_cell.length_c   1.000
_cell.angle_alpha   90.00
_cell.angle_beta   90.00
_cell.angle_gamma   90.00
#
_symmetry.space_group_name_H-M   'P 1'
#
loop_
_entity.id
_entity.type
_entity.pdbx_description
1 polymer ?
#
loop_
_entity_poly.entity_id
_entity_poly.type
_entity_poly.pdbx_seq_one_letter_code
_entity_poly.pdbx_strand_id
1 'polypeptide(L)' 'MTFEAAAKEFSECPSASKGGNLGTFGRGQMVGPFDSYCFDPDSKVGALEIVKTSFGTHIVKLTKKP' A
#
# COMPACT_ATOMS: atom_id res chain seq x y z
N MET A 1 -6.85 8.84 -14.08
CA MET A 1 -5.57 8.89 -13.33
C MET A 1 -5.30 7.51 -12.77
N THR A 2 -4.10 6.93 -12.96
CA THR A 2 -3.77 5.61 -12.40
C THR A 2 -3.25 5.74 -10.96
N PHE A 3 -3.27 4.64 -10.20
CA PHE A 3 -2.67 4.62 -8.86
C PHE A 3 -1.19 5.01 -8.90
N GLU A 4 -0.44 4.56 -9.91
CA GLU A 4 0.98 4.92 -10.03
C GLU A 4 1.18 6.41 -10.32
N ALA A 5 0.29 7.02 -11.12
CA ALA A 5 0.33 8.46 -11.38
C ALA A 5 0.01 9.26 -10.12
N ALA A 6 -1.05 8.88 -9.38
CA ALA A 6 -1.40 9.52 -8.11
C ALA A 6 -0.29 9.33 -7.05
N ALA A 7 0.35 8.16 -6.99
CA ALA A 7 1.46 7.91 -6.08
C ALA A 7 2.69 8.76 -6.46
N LYS A 8 2.98 8.98 -7.74
CA LYS A 8 4.07 9.87 -8.16
C LYS A 8 3.83 11.33 -7.80
N GLU A 9 2.58 11.77 -7.86
CA GLU A 9 2.19 13.17 -7.71
C GLU A 9 1.94 13.57 -6.26
N PHE A 10 1.33 12.66 -5.47
CA PHE A 10 0.87 12.96 -4.10
C PHE A 10 1.58 12.16 -3.00
N SER A 11 2.30 11.08 -3.32
CA SER A 11 2.93 10.29 -2.25
C SER A 11 4.23 10.94 -1.78
N GLU A 12 4.32 11.16 -0.47
CA GLU A 12 5.54 11.63 0.19
C GLU A 12 6.51 10.49 0.53
N CYS A 13 6.13 9.23 0.23
CA CYS A 13 6.96 8.07 0.48
C CYS A 13 8.03 7.94 -0.63
N PRO A 14 9.27 7.50 -0.34
CA PRO A 14 10.31 7.31 -1.37
C PRO A 14 9.90 6.36 -2.51
N SER A 15 8.89 5.51 -2.28
CA SER A 15 8.29 4.65 -3.31
C SER A 15 7.50 5.42 -4.39
N ALA A 16 7.19 6.70 -4.18
CA ALA A 16 6.52 7.57 -5.15
C ALA A 16 7.20 7.53 -6.52
N SER A 17 8.54 7.60 -6.54
CA SER A 17 9.36 7.51 -7.76
C SER A 17 9.08 6.24 -8.59
N LYS A 18 8.72 5.14 -7.92
CA LYS A 18 8.36 3.84 -8.52
C LYS A 18 6.85 3.64 -8.66
N GLY A 19 6.06 4.73 -8.62
CA GLY A 19 4.60 4.64 -8.69
C GLY A 19 3.95 4.04 -7.44
N GLY A 20 4.59 4.19 -6.28
CA GLY A 20 4.11 3.64 -5.01
C GLY A 20 4.36 2.14 -4.84
N ASN A 21 5.11 1.51 -5.75
CA ASN A 21 5.39 0.07 -5.69
C ASN A 21 6.40 -0.25 -4.58
N LEU A 22 5.96 -1.03 -3.59
CA LEU A 22 6.76 -1.50 -2.45
C LEU A 22 7.38 -2.89 -2.68
N GLY A 23 7.09 -3.54 -3.80
CA GLY A 23 7.53 -4.90 -4.09
C GLY A 23 6.76 -5.95 -3.30
N THR A 24 7.37 -7.14 -3.17
CA THR A 24 6.81 -8.24 -2.37
C THR A 24 7.48 -8.27 -1.02
N PHE A 25 6.68 -8.29 0.04
CA PHE A 25 7.12 -8.37 1.43
C PHE A 25 6.33 -9.48 2.13
N GLY A 26 6.91 -10.03 3.19
CA GLY A 26 6.29 -11.00 4.09
C GLY A 26 5.56 -10.34 5.26
N ARG A 27 4.79 -11.15 5.99
CA ARG A 27 4.01 -10.70 7.15
C ARG A 27 4.92 -10.17 8.26
N GLY A 28 4.57 -9.04 8.83
CA GLY A 28 5.32 -8.33 9.87
C GLY A 28 6.45 -7.43 9.36
N GLN A 29 6.63 -7.27 8.04
CA GLN A 29 7.66 -6.39 7.49
C GLN A 29 7.22 -4.94 7.32
N MET A 30 5.92 -4.68 7.41
CA MET A 30 5.32 -3.35 7.26
C MET A 30 4.63 -2.91 8.55
N VAL A 31 4.27 -1.63 8.62
CA VAL A 31 3.53 -1.07 9.77
C VAL A 31 2.25 -1.87 10.02
N GLY A 32 1.94 -2.11 11.30
CA GLY A 32 0.86 -3.02 11.70
C GLY A 32 -0.46 -2.87 10.93
N PRO A 33 -1.01 -1.64 10.76
CA PRO A 33 -2.24 -1.44 9.99
C PRO A 33 -2.13 -1.85 8.52
N PHE A 34 -0.98 -1.59 7.90
CA PHE A 34 -0.72 -1.93 6.50
C PHE A 34 -0.53 -3.44 6.33
N ASP A 35 0.25 -4.05 7.22
CA ASP A 35 0.50 -5.49 7.23
C ASP A 35 -0.82 -6.26 7.44
N SER A 36 -1.61 -5.86 8.43
CA SER A 36 -2.93 -6.42 8.68
C SER A 36 -3.82 -6.36 7.44
N TYR A 37 -3.89 -5.22 6.75
CA TYR A 37 -4.70 -5.10 5.52
C TYR A 37 -4.18 -5.99 4.38
N CYS A 38 -2.87 -5.99 4.11
CA CYS A 38 -2.30 -6.77 3.00
C CYS A 38 -2.44 -8.28 3.20
N PHE A 39 -2.35 -8.75 4.45
CA PHE A 39 -2.47 -10.16 4.83
C PHE A 39 -3.87 -10.54 5.36
N ASP A 40 -4.83 -9.63 5.29
CA ASP A 40 -6.22 -9.93 5.67
C ASP A 40 -6.81 -10.93 4.66
N PRO A 41 -7.41 -12.05 5.08
CA PRO A 41 -8.09 -12.97 4.18
C PRO A 41 -9.21 -12.29 3.36
N ASP A 42 -9.90 -11.31 3.92
CA ASP A 42 -11.02 -10.62 3.27
C ASP A 42 -10.59 -9.54 2.26
N SER A 43 -9.33 -9.09 2.32
CA SER A 43 -8.79 -8.13 1.34
C SER A 43 -8.82 -8.68 -0.09
N LYS A 44 -9.21 -7.86 -1.07
CA LYS A 44 -9.24 -8.30 -2.47
C LYS A 44 -8.06 -7.74 -3.24
N VAL A 45 -7.43 -8.59 -4.06
CA VAL A 45 -6.42 -8.12 -5.02
C VAL A 45 -7.10 -7.13 -5.98
N GLY A 46 -6.49 -5.97 -6.15
CA GLY A 46 -7.01 -4.84 -6.91
C GLY A 46 -7.84 -3.85 -6.08
N ALA A 47 -8.19 -4.18 -4.84
CA ALA A 47 -8.85 -3.24 -3.94
C ALA A 47 -7.91 -2.12 -3.49
N LEU A 48 -8.52 -0.97 -3.21
CA LEU A 48 -7.89 0.22 -2.66
C LEU A 48 -8.48 0.46 -1.28
N GLU A 49 -7.63 0.63 -0.28
CA GLU A 49 -8.06 0.91 1.09
C GLU A 49 -7.25 2.05 1.69
N ILE A 50 -7.86 2.78 2.61
CA ILE A 50 -7.21 3.85 3.34
C ILE A 50 -6.71 3.30 4.68
N VAL A 51 -5.40 3.30 4.85
CA VAL A 51 -4.73 2.84 6.05
C VAL A 51 -4.15 4.05 6.78
N LYS A 52 -4.63 4.31 7.99
CA LYS A 52 -4.05 5.34 8.87
C LYS A 52 -2.96 4.71 9.73
N THR A 53 -1.81 5.36 9.77
CA THR A 53 -0.66 4.96 10.58
C THR A 53 -0.18 6.15 11.39
N SER A 54 0.78 5.95 12.29
CA SER A 54 1.44 7.04 13.02
C SER A 54 2.17 8.04 12.11
N PHE A 55 2.46 7.66 10.85
CA PHE A 55 3.09 8.53 9.86
C PHE A 55 2.07 9.36 9.06
N GLY A 56 0.77 9.08 9.18
CA GLY A 56 -0.28 9.79 8.46
C GLY A 56 -1.29 8.85 7.79
N THR A 57 -1.89 9.32 6.70
CA THR A 57 -2.90 8.58 5.95
C THR A 57 -2.28 8.03 4.67
N HIS A 58 -2.37 6.72 4.46
CA HIS A 58 -1.83 6.03 3.31
C HIS A 58 -2.96 5.38 2.51
N ILE A 59 -2.86 5.42 1.19
CA ILE A 59 -3.74 4.66 0.30
C ILE A 59 -2.97 3.43 -0.16
N VAL A 60 -3.53 2.25 0.07
CA VAL A 60 -2.90 0.97 -0.21
C VAL A 60 -3.67 0.27 -1.31
N LYS A 61 -2.95 -0.15 -2.37
CA LYS A 61 -3.48 -0.99 -3.42
C LYS A 61 -2.87 -2.38 -3.33
N LEU A 62 -3.68 -3.39 -3.10
CA LEU A 62 -3.19 -4.77 -3.06
C LEU A 62 -2.99 -5.29 -4.49
N THR A 63 -1.75 -5.49 -4.93
CA THR A 63 -1.45 -5.93 -6.30
C THR A 63 -1.39 -7.45 -6.45
N LYS A 64 -1.00 -8.16 -5.39
CA LYS A 64 -0.88 -9.63 -5.36
C LYS A 64 -0.97 -10.15 -3.93
N LYS A 65 -1.60 -11.30 -3.73
CA LYS A 65 -1.53 -12.10 -2.51
C LYS A 65 -0.65 -13.34 -2.74
N PRO A 66 0.07 -13.83 -1.71
CA PRO A 66 0.70 -15.15 -1.77
C PRO A 66 -0.33 -16.28 -1.87
#